data_AF-A0A9X3K549-F1
#
_entry.id   AF-A0A9X3K549-F1
#
_cell.length_a   1.000
_cell.length_b   1.000
_cell.length_c   1.000
_cell.angle_alpha   90.00
_cell.angle_beta   90.00
_cell.angle_gamma   90.00
#
_symmetry.space_group_name_H-M   'P 1'
#
loop_
_entity.id
_entity.type
_entity.pdbx_description
1 polymer ?
#
loop_
_entity_poly.entity_id
_entity_poly.type
_entity_poly.pdbx_seq_one_letter_code
_entity_poly.pdbx_strand_id
1 'polypeptide(L)'
;MKAPIPSSIFLNAYFTDVIGLAENTLPDFKIYPNPSNGRFQIDVSDIDPGAFMGIYDLSGRIIHQERIRTSTLMEVQIEGASPGMYLMEIQSPEGKRTKKITIQ
;
A
#
# COMPACT_ATOMS: atom_id res chain seq x y z
N MET A 1 24.53 26.11 11.97
CA MET A 1 24.04 25.92 10.59
C MET A 1 23.88 24.42 10.36
N LYS A 2 22.64 23.90 10.32
CA LYS A 2 22.37 22.49 10.04
C LYS A 2 22.38 22.30 8.53
N ALA A 3 23.24 21.41 8.03
CA ALA A 3 23.24 20.99 6.64
C ALA A 3 21.89 20.30 6.29
N PRO A 4 21.36 20.48 5.07
CA PRO A 4 20.11 19.85 4.67
C PRO A 4 20.32 18.34 4.50
N ILE A 5 19.36 17.57 5.00
CA ILE A 5 19.26 16.12 4.81
C ILE A 5 19.03 15.90 3.30
N PRO A 6 19.82 15.06 2.60
CA PRO A 6 19.58 14.81 1.20
C PRO A 6 18.28 14.02 1.03
N SER A 7 17.47 14.49 0.10
CA SER A 7 16.25 13.87 -0.41
C SER A 7 16.43 12.36 -0.61
N SER A 8 15.56 11.59 0.03
CA SER A 8 15.57 10.12 0.00
C SER A 8 15.66 9.60 -1.43
N ILE A 9 16.78 8.94 -1.75
CA ILE A 9 16.97 8.20 -2.99
C ILE A 9 16.05 6.98 -2.91
N PHE A 10 15.06 6.89 -3.81
CA PHE A 10 14.29 5.67 -3.99
C PHE A 10 15.14 4.69 -4.78
N LEU A 11 15.65 3.68 -4.09
CA LEU A 11 16.26 2.52 -4.74
C LEU A 11 15.13 1.68 -5.34
N ASN A 12 14.99 1.71 -6.66
CA ASN A 12 14.17 0.74 -7.38
C ASN A 12 14.89 -0.61 -7.30
N ALA A 13 14.60 -1.38 -6.27
CA ALA A 13 15.02 -2.77 -6.20
C ALA A 13 14.16 -3.57 -7.18
N TYR A 14 14.75 -4.01 -8.28
CA TYR A 14 14.12 -5.00 -9.16
C TYR A 14 14.17 -6.35 -8.44
N PHE A 15 13.06 -6.76 -7.86
CA PHE A 15 12.90 -8.13 -7.36
C PHE A 15 12.92 -9.06 -8.58
N THR A 16 13.94 -9.90 -8.69
CA THR A 16 13.94 -11.02 -9.63
C THR A 16 12.97 -12.07 -9.09
N ASP A 17 11.82 -12.22 -9.72
CA ASP A 17 10.89 -13.30 -9.42
C ASP A 17 11.60 -14.63 -9.73
N VAL A 18 11.95 -15.38 -8.69
CA VAL A 18 12.43 -16.76 -8.83
C VAL A 18 11.19 -17.62 -9.08
N ILE A 19 11.17 -18.35 -10.21
CA ILE A 19 10.10 -19.26 -10.64
C ILE A 19 10.03 -20.55 -9.80
N GLY A 20 9.95 -20.40 -8.48
CA GLY A 20 9.37 -21.37 -7.57
C GLY A 20 7.93 -20.96 -7.22
N LEU A 21 7.13 -21.88 -6.69
CA LEU A 21 5.86 -21.51 -6.03
C LEU A 21 6.21 -20.69 -4.79
N ALA A 22 6.43 -19.38 -4.96
CA ALA A 22 6.58 -18.46 -3.84
C ALA A 22 5.22 -18.39 -3.14
N GLU A 23 5.08 -19.13 -2.05
CA GLU A 23 3.93 -19.01 -1.17
C GLU A 23 3.90 -17.58 -0.65
N ASN A 24 2.80 -16.87 -0.95
CA ASN A 24 2.59 -15.54 -0.40
C ASN A 24 2.22 -15.68 1.07
N THR A 25 3.21 -15.52 1.95
CA THR A 25 3.05 -15.66 3.39
C THR A 25 2.59 -14.36 4.05
N LEU A 26 2.52 -13.25 3.31
CA LEU A 26 1.98 -11.98 3.80
C LEU A 26 0.53 -12.16 4.26
N PRO A 27 0.21 -11.88 5.54
CA PRO A 27 -1.13 -12.01 6.07
C PRO A 27 -2.17 -11.15 5.34
N ASP A 28 -3.44 -11.52 5.49
CA ASP A 28 -4.52 -10.74 4.91
C ASP A 28 -4.76 -9.44 5.69
N PHE A 29 -5.17 -8.37 5.00
CA PHE A 29 -5.54 -7.10 5.63
C PHE A 29 -6.96 -6.71 5.28
N LYS A 30 -7.61 -5.89 6.10
CA LYS A 30 -9.00 -5.45 5.83
C LYS A 30 -9.03 -3.97 5.52
N ILE A 31 -10.01 -3.56 4.71
CA ILE A 31 -10.22 -2.17 4.32
C ILE A 31 -11.67 -1.83 4.60
N TYR A 32 -11.93 -0.74 5.32
CA TYR A 32 -13.27 -0.31 5.66
C TYR A 32 -13.40 1.21 5.84
N PRO A 33 -14.53 1.81 5.46
CA PRO A 33 -15.58 1.18 4.66
C PRO A 33 -15.09 0.93 3.22
N ASN A 34 -15.69 -0.06 2.55
CA ASN A 34 -15.53 -0.26 1.12
C ASN A 34 -16.92 -0.61 0.55
N PRO A 35 -17.58 0.26 -0.23
CA PRO A 35 -17.06 1.51 -0.80
C PRO A 35 -16.77 2.63 0.22
N SER A 36 -15.99 3.63 -0.19
CA SER A 36 -15.65 4.83 0.60
C SER A 36 -15.76 6.12 -0.23
N ASN A 37 -15.70 7.28 0.42
CA ASN A 37 -15.64 8.59 -0.26
C ASN A 37 -14.18 9.10 -0.36
N GLY A 38 -13.21 8.18 -0.51
CA GLY A 38 -11.79 8.52 -0.53
C GLY A 38 -11.11 8.60 0.85
N ARG A 39 -11.86 8.40 1.94
CA ARG A 39 -11.34 8.21 3.30
C ARG A 39 -11.74 6.83 3.81
N PHE A 40 -10.78 6.02 4.23
CA PHE A 40 -11.01 4.70 4.78
C PHE A 40 -9.89 4.32 5.74
N GLN A 41 -10.09 3.22 6.47
CA GLN A 41 -9.11 2.62 7.34
C GLN A 41 -8.68 1.27 6.78
N ILE A 42 -7.44 0.92 7.08
CA ILE A 42 -6.89 -0.41 6.85
C ILE A 42 -6.54 -1.04 8.20
N ASP A 43 -6.94 -2.30 8.37
CA ASP A 43 -6.51 -3.14 9.48
C ASP A 43 -5.32 -3.98 9.01
N VAL A 44 -4.17 -3.62 9.56
CA VAL A 44 -2.84 -4.18 9.29
C VAL A 44 -2.28 -4.84 10.54
N SER A 45 -3.15 -5.36 11.41
CA SER A 45 -2.76 -5.97 12.69
C SER A 45 -1.75 -7.11 12.55
N ASP A 46 -1.83 -7.85 11.44
CA ASP A 46 -0.95 -8.98 11.13
C ASP A 46 0.15 -8.60 10.11
N ILE A 47 0.39 -7.31 9.86
CA ILE A 47 1.41 -6.85 8.91
C ILE A 47 2.47 -6.05 9.66
N ASP A 48 3.73 -6.40 9.42
CA ASP A 48 4.86 -5.73 10.05
C ASP A 48 4.96 -4.26 9.63
N PRO A 49 5.18 -3.33 10.59
CA PRO A 49 5.49 -1.95 10.27
C PRO A 49 6.71 -1.85 9.34
N GLY A 50 6.64 -0.92 8.39
CA GLY A 50 7.65 -0.76 7.36
C GLY A 50 7.33 -1.47 6.05
N ALA A 51 6.28 -2.28 5.96
CA ALA A 51 5.75 -2.72 4.67
C ALA A 51 5.35 -1.51 3.78
N PHE A 52 5.53 -1.64 2.46
CA PHE A 52 5.17 -0.61 1.51
C PHE A 52 3.70 -0.76 1.10
N MET A 53 2.92 0.31 1.20
CA MET A 53 1.55 0.37 0.71
C MET A 53 1.48 1.29 -0.51
N GLY A 54 0.89 0.81 -1.60
CA GLY A 54 0.60 1.58 -2.80
C GLY A 54 -0.88 1.52 -3.16
N ILE A 55 -1.40 2.59 -3.76
CA ILE A 55 -2.74 2.66 -4.32
C ILE A 55 -2.62 3.12 -5.77
N TYR A 56 -3.28 2.38 -6.66
CA TYR A 56 -3.18 2.55 -8.10
C TYR A 56 -4.56 2.65 -8.72
N ASP A 57 -4.71 3.45 -9.77
CA ASP A 57 -5.87 3.31 -10.65
C ASP A 57 -5.70 2.09 -11.59
N LEU A 58 -6.73 1.80 -12.39
CA LEU A 58 -6.73 0.63 -13.29
C LEU A 58 -5.72 0.71 -14.43
N SER A 59 -5.14 1.89 -14.69
CA SER A 59 -4.05 2.05 -15.65
C SER A 59 -2.68 1.75 -15.04
N GLY A 60 -2.62 1.48 -13.73
CA GLY A 60 -1.38 1.29 -12.98
C GLY A 60 -0.72 2.59 -12.53
N ARG A 61 -1.36 3.76 -12.72
CA ARG A 61 -0.84 5.03 -12.22
C ARG A 61 -0.93 5.06 -10.71
N ILE A 62 0.16 5.42 -10.05
CA ILE A 62 0.24 5.62 -8.60
C ILE A 62 -0.61 6.82 -8.21
N ILE A 63 -1.55 6.59 -7.30
CA ILE A 63 -2.44 7.60 -6.73
C ILE A 63 -1.99 7.98 -5.31
N HIS A 64 -1.55 6.98 -4.52
CA HIS A 64 -1.03 7.18 -3.17
C HIS A 64 0.02 6.12 -2.86
N GLN A 65 1.02 6.47 -2.05
CA GLN A 65 2.00 5.50 -1.57
C GLN A 65 2.60 5.94 -0.23
N GLU A 66 2.77 5.00 0.69
CA GLU A 66 3.48 5.24 1.95
C GLU A 66 3.92 3.93 2.61
N ARG A 67 4.71 4.04 3.68
CA ARG A 67 5.09 2.90 4.52
C ARG A 67 4.05 2.74 5.63
N ILE A 68 3.70 1.50 5.96
CA ILE A 68 2.87 1.19 7.12
C ILE A 68 3.62 1.59 8.39
N ARG A 69 3.00 2.42 9.23
CA ARG A 69 3.63 3.02 10.43
C ARG A 69 3.14 2.42 11.75
N THR A 70 2.16 1.52 11.70
CA THR A 70 1.45 0.96 12.86
C THR A 70 1.17 -0.52 12.62
N SER A 71 0.99 -1.27 13.70
CA SER A 71 0.65 -2.69 13.70
C SER A 71 -0.82 -2.93 14.06
N THR A 72 -1.70 -1.99 13.73
CA THR A 72 -3.15 -2.05 14.05
C THR A 72 -3.94 -1.37 12.93
N LEU A 73 -4.61 -0.25 13.22
CA LEU A 73 -5.43 0.49 12.27
C LEU A 73 -4.68 1.70 11.75
N MET A 74 -4.73 1.89 10.43
CA MET A 74 -4.15 3.05 9.76
C MET A 74 -5.21 3.74 8.92
N GLU A 75 -5.34 5.06 9.09
CA GLU A 75 -6.21 5.88 8.26
C GLU A 75 -5.51 6.24 6.96
N VAL A 76 -6.26 6.16 5.86
CA VAL A 76 -5.80 6.52 4.52
C VAL A 76 -6.82 7.48 3.91
N GLN A 77 -6.29 8.56 3.33
CA GLN A 77 -7.07 9.55 2.61
C GLN A 77 -6.47 9.76 1.22
N ILE A 78 -7.30 9.63 0.19
CA ILE A 78 -6.92 9.87 -1.20
C ILE A 78 -7.57 11.18 -1.63
N GLU A 79 -6.79 12.26 -1.65
CA GLU A 79 -7.28 13.57 -2.03
C GLU A 79 -7.58 13.63 -3.54
N GLY A 80 -8.74 14.18 -3.89
CA GLY A 80 -9.13 14.37 -5.30
C GLY A 80 -9.40 13.07 -6.08
N ALA A 81 -9.57 11.93 -5.40
CA ALA A 81 -9.94 10.68 -6.06
C ALA A 81 -11.27 10.82 -6.81
N SER A 82 -11.26 10.46 -8.10
CA SER A 82 -12.49 10.32 -8.86
C SER A 82 -13.24 9.05 -8.44
N PRO A 83 -14.58 9.03 -8.47
CA PRO A 83 -15.36 7.82 -8.25
C PRO A 83 -14.92 6.72 -9.21
N GLY A 84 -14.70 5.52 -8.69
CA GLY A 84 -14.17 4.42 -9.48
C GLY A 84 -13.51 3.32 -8.65
N MET A 85 -12.86 2.40 -9.38
CA MET A 85 -12.16 1.25 -8.82
C MET A 85 -10.66 1.51 -8.79
N TYR A 86 -10.04 1.17 -7.66
CA TYR A 86 -8.60 1.26 -7.46
C TYR A 86 -8.08 -0.04 -6.88
N LEU A 87 -6.77 -0.22 -6.97
CA LEU A 87 -6.04 -1.35 -6.40
C LEU A 87 -5.19 -0.82 -5.25
N MET A 88 -5.37 -1.37 -4.05
CA MET A 88 -4.47 -1.20 -2.93
C MET A 88 -3.55 -2.42 -2.84
N GLU A 89 -2.26 -2.17 -2.73
CA GLU A 89 -1.23 -3.19 -2.64
C GLU A 89 -0.41 -2.97 -1.38
N ILE A 90 -0.12 -4.05 -0.67
CA ILE A 90 0.89 -4.07 0.39
C ILE A 90 1.99 -5.03 -0.03
N GLN A 91 3.24 -4.58 0.07
CA GLN A 91 4.44 -5.35 -0.24
C GLN A 91 5.41 -5.32 0.94
N SER A 92 5.90 -6.51 1.29
CA SER A 92 6.90 -6.73 2.34
C SER A 92 7.85 -7.87 1.91
N PRO A 93 8.88 -8.21 2.70
CA PRO A 93 9.72 -9.39 2.43
C PRO A 93 8.93 -10.71 2.37
N GLU A 94 7.80 -10.80 3.06
CA GLU A 94 6.91 -11.97 3.12
C GLU A 94 6.04 -12.13 1.86
N GLY A 95 5.92 -11.08 1.05
CA GLY A 95 5.22 -11.14 -0.23
C GLY A 95 4.49 -9.85 -0.59
N LYS A 96 3.50 -10.01 -1.46
CA LYS A 96 2.72 -8.92 -2.03
C LYS A 96 1.25 -9.29 -2.06
N ARG A 97 0.38 -8.44 -1.54
CA ARG A 97 -1.06 -8.67 -1.49
C ARG A 97 -1.82 -7.47 -2.01
N THR A 98 -2.74 -7.71 -2.93
CA THR A 98 -3.53 -6.67 -3.59
C THR A 98 -5.01 -6.84 -3.28
N LYS A 99 -5.69 -5.74 -2.93
CA LYS A 99 -7.13 -5.67 -2.73
C LYS A 99 -7.75 -4.54 -3.54
N LYS A 100 -8.98 -4.79 -4.01
CA LYS A 100 -9.79 -3.78 -4.70
C LYS A 100 -10.43 -2.84 -3.68
N ILE A 101 -10.38 -1.54 -3.96
CA ILE A 101 -11.15 -0.52 -3.26
C ILE A 101 -12.11 0.18 -4.24
N THR A 102 -13.30 0.52 -3.75
CA THR A 102 -14.30 1.28 -4.52
C THR A 102 -14.46 2.66 -3.88
N ILE A 103 -14.28 3.72 -4.68
CA ILE A 103 -14.50 5.10 -4.27
C ILE A 103 -15.76 5.62 -4.96
N GLN A 104 -16.62 6.32 -4.23
CA GLN A 104 -17.88 6.90 -4.69
C GLN A 104 -17.88 8.43 -4.64
#